data_AF-A0A920N9R0-F1
#
_entry.id   AF-A0A920N9R0-F1
#
_cell.length_a   1.000
_cell.length_b   1.000
_cell.length_c   1.000
_cell.angle_alpha   90.00
_cell.angle_beta   90.00
_cell.angle_gamma   90.00
#
_symmetry.space_group_name_H-M   'P 1'
#
loop_
_entity.id
_entity.type
_entity.pdbx_description
1 polymer ?
#
loop_
_entity_poly.entity_id
_entity_poly.type
_entity_poly.pdbx_seq_one_letter_code
_entity_poly.pdbx_strand_id
1 'polypeptide(L)'
;MDLDQFSKEAVEKRKSMASDPPRPQYHFQSPSNWVNDAHPIYWNGEYHMFYLYNPYGVTHGIVHWAHAVSEDLVHWRDLPIAMSPDTAHDNEGVRSGNVFIDDDGIPTAIYTGTGLAMGPGWRGRKRQAIRQYGLMAKSTDGMVTWKKHSKPIMGAPPYPGTRTHHDAQIWKDDDTWYQLVGGSYRGNGAALLHSSQNLEDWKYVGRIFTGENGDYGDHWELPYLLPFGSKHVMIIGIGVVPYFVGTYDSATHTFTPEYEGILDYGIEFYAPNPHMTDDKGVNGSERRLMVGWICEPNESPAPSNGWNGMFSIPRVVTLLPDNTLGFEPVPELKSLRKNHREFHNVSISETPNAN
;
A
#
# COMPACT_ATOMS: atom_id res chain seq x y z
N MET A 1 -0.20 -16.74 -20.82
CA MET A 1 -1.68 -16.80 -20.78
C MET A 1 -2.16 -15.63 -21.61
N ASP A 2 -3.15 -15.82 -22.47
CA ASP A 2 -3.76 -14.73 -23.24
C ASP A 2 -4.49 -13.78 -22.27
N LEU A 3 -4.27 -12.46 -22.39
CA LEU A 3 -4.88 -11.45 -21.52
C LEU A 3 -6.41 -11.52 -21.57
N ASP A 4 -6.95 -11.80 -22.75
CA ASP A 4 -8.39 -11.92 -22.96
C ASP A 4 -8.97 -13.13 -22.23
N GLN A 5 -8.22 -14.23 -22.14
CA GLN A 5 -8.64 -15.41 -21.41
C GLN A 5 -8.67 -15.13 -19.90
N PHE A 6 -7.61 -14.53 -19.36
CA PHE A 6 -7.56 -14.18 -17.94
C PHE A 6 -8.69 -13.22 -17.56
N SER A 7 -8.91 -12.17 -18.37
CA SER A 7 -9.97 -11.20 -18.13
C SER A 7 -11.35 -11.87 -18.11
N LYS A 8 -11.61 -12.83 -19.02
CA LYS A 8 -12.87 -13.61 -19.00
C LYS A 8 -13.01 -14.43 -17.72
N GLU A 9 -11.97 -15.12 -17.27
CA GLU A 9 -12.00 -15.92 -16.05
C GLU A 9 -12.24 -15.04 -14.80
N ALA A 10 -11.59 -13.87 -14.72
CA ALA A 10 -11.82 -12.91 -13.65
C ALA A 10 -13.25 -12.35 -13.66
N VAL A 11 -13.78 -12.02 -14.84
CA VAL A 11 -15.17 -11.55 -15.01
C VAL A 11 -16.18 -12.62 -14.56
N GLU A 12 -15.99 -13.88 -14.94
CA GLU A 12 -16.90 -14.95 -14.52
C GLU A 12 -16.85 -15.18 -13.00
N LYS A 13 -15.67 -15.10 -12.37
CA LYS A 13 -15.56 -15.11 -10.89
C LYS A 13 -16.28 -13.93 -10.25
N ARG A 14 -16.11 -12.72 -10.78
CA ARG A 14 -16.82 -11.53 -10.27
C ARG A 14 -18.33 -11.71 -10.38
N LYS A 15 -18.83 -12.22 -11.50
CA LYS A 15 -20.27 -12.50 -11.70
C LYS A 15 -20.79 -13.55 -10.72
N SER A 16 -20.07 -14.65 -10.50
CA SER A 16 -20.50 -15.68 -9.55
C SER A 16 -20.57 -15.16 -8.12
N MET A 17 -19.73 -14.18 -7.78
CA MET A 17 -19.71 -13.55 -6.46
C MET A 17 -20.66 -12.35 -6.33
N ALA A 18 -21.11 -11.74 -7.45
CA ALA A 18 -21.89 -10.50 -7.44
C ALA A 18 -23.25 -10.62 -6.73
N SER A 19 -23.80 -11.83 -6.64
CA SER A 19 -25.04 -12.11 -5.92
C SER A 19 -24.87 -12.29 -4.41
N ASP A 20 -23.63 -12.31 -3.90
CA ASP A 20 -23.35 -12.40 -2.47
C ASP A 20 -23.72 -11.06 -1.78
N PRO A 21 -24.77 -11.01 -0.93
CA PRO A 21 -25.24 -9.75 -0.34
C PRO A 21 -24.20 -8.89 0.40
N PRO A 22 -23.25 -9.45 1.18
CA PRO A 22 -22.21 -8.65 1.84
C PRO A 22 -21.13 -8.13 0.88
N ARG A 23 -21.08 -8.62 -0.36
CA ARG A 23 -20.02 -8.24 -1.29
C ARG A 23 -20.20 -6.79 -1.76
N PRO A 24 -19.22 -5.91 -1.55
CA PRO A 24 -19.35 -4.49 -1.87
C PRO A 24 -19.46 -4.27 -3.37
N GLN A 25 -20.34 -3.34 -3.77
CA GLN A 25 -20.67 -3.11 -5.17
C GLN A 25 -19.81 -2.02 -5.84
N TYR A 26 -19.14 -1.18 -5.06
CA TYR A 26 -18.38 -0.03 -5.57
C TYR A 26 -17.01 0.19 -4.90
N HIS A 27 -16.65 -0.65 -3.92
CA HIS A 27 -15.26 -0.72 -3.47
C HIS A 27 -14.49 -1.66 -4.39
N PHE A 28 -13.24 -1.33 -4.70
CA PHE A 28 -12.40 -2.28 -5.40
C PHE A 28 -12.09 -3.47 -4.48
N GLN A 29 -12.13 -4.66 -5.07
CA GLN A 29 -11.82 -5.94 -4.43
C GLN A 29 -11.35 -6.91 -5.51
N SER A 30 -10.61 -7.93 -5.13
CA SER A 30 -10.22 -9.02 -6.04
C SER A 30 -11.45 -9.79 -6.54
N PRO A 31 -11.33 -10.55 -7.65
CA PRO A 31 -12.39 -11.44 -8.10
C PRO A 31 -12.82 -12.51 -7.07
N SER A 32 -11.91 -12.93 -6.18
CA SER A 32 -12.12 -13.91 -5.10
C SER A 32 -10.96 -13.86 -4.11
N ASN A 33 -11.02 -14.64 -3.03
CA ASN A 33 -9.95 -14.88 -2.05
C ASN A 33 -9.51 -13.64 -1.23
N TRP A 34 -8.41 -13.79 -0.48
CA TRP A 34 -7.84 -12.77 0.39
C TRP A 34 -7.10 -11.68 -0.37
N VAL A 35 -7.32 -10.43 0.05
CA VAL A 35 -6.50 -9.26 -0.29
C VAL A 35 -6.06 -8.50 0.96
N ASN A 36 -4.94 -7.80 0.85
CA ASN A 36 -4.55 -6.77 1.82
C ASN A 36 -3.87 -5.60 1.09
N ASP A 37 -2.65 -5.19 1.45
CA ASP A 37 -2.00 -3.94 1.05
C ASP A 37 -2.04 -3.62 -0.45
N ALA A 38 -2.25 -2.34 -0.78
CA ALA A 38 -2.27 -1.81 -2.14
C ALA A 38 -0.96 -1.07 -2.50
N HIS A 39 -0.60 -1.12 -3.78
CA HIS A 39 0.54 -0.40 -4.35
C HIS A 39 0.09 0.31 -5.65
N PRO A 40 -0.67 1.42 -5.53
CA PRO A 40 -1.21 2.13 -6.68
C PRO A 40 -0.19 3.04 -7.36
N ILE A 41 -0.30 3.20 -8.68
CA ILE A 41 0.46 4.18 -9.48
C ILE A 41 -0.40 4.68 -10.65
N TYR A 42 -0.32 5.96 -10.99
CA TYR A 42 -0.86 6.49 -12.24
C TYR A 42 0.27 6.55 -13.28
N TRP A 43 0.08 5.91 -14.43
CA TRP A 43 1.10 5.87 -15.47
C TRP A 43 0.47 5.74 -16.85
N ASN A 44 0.99 6.51 -17.80
CA ASN A 44 0.61 6.45 -19.22
C ASN A 44 -0.92 6.51 -19.47
N GLY A 45 -1.63 7.36 -18.72
CA GLY A 45 -3.07 7.56 -18.88
C GLY A 45 -3.96 6.62 -18.06
N GLU A 46 -3.39 5.60 -17.41
CA GLU A 46 -4.14 4.55 -16.69
C GLU A 46 -3.73 4.50 -15.21
N TYR A 47 -4.70 4.23 -14.34
CA TYR A 47 -4.47 3.91 -12.93
C TYR A 47 -4.18 2.42 -12.80
N HIS A 48 -3.03 2.07 -12.23
CA HIS A 48 -2.66 0.70 -11.92
C HIS A 48 -2.84 0.46 -10.42
N MET A 49 -3.57 -0.58 -10.06
CA MET A 49 -3.72 -1.08 -8.70
C MET A 49 -3.04 -2.43 -8.60
N PHE A 50 -1.83 -2.45 -8.05
CA PHE A 50 -1.22 -3.70 -7.57
C PHE A 50 -1.66 -3.94 -6.13
N TYR A 51 -1.82 -5.19 -5.75
CA TYR A 51 -2.24 -5.52 -4.38
C TYR A 51 -1.82 -6.90 -3.94
N LEU A 52 -1.60 -7.06 -2.64
CA LEU A 52 -1.34 -8.36 -2.04
C LEU A 52 -2.55 -9.27 -2.19
N TYR A 53 -2.30 -10.46 -2.70
CA TYR A 53 -3.33 -11.43 -3.08
C TYR A 53 -2.92 -12.85 -2.71
N ASN A 54 -3.80 -13.61 -2.03
CA ASN A 54 -3.62 -15.05 -1.87
C ASN A 54 -4.47 -15.81 -2.91
N PRO A 55 -3.87 -16.36 -3.98
CA PRO A 55 -4.62 -17.12 -4.99
C PRO A 55 -5.21 -18.44 -4.47
N TYR A 56 -4.81 -18.89 -3.27
CA TYR A 56 -5.14 -20.22 -2.74
C TYR A 56 -6.23 -20.23 -1.68
N GLY A 57 -6.67 -19.07 -1.17
CA GLY A 57 -7.73 -19.05 -0.17
C GLY A 57 -8.08 -17.67 0.41
N VAL A 58 -9.10 -17.67 1.27
CA VAL A 58 -9.69 -16.48 1.90
C VAL A 58 -8.99 -16.05 3.19
N THR A 59 -7.81 -16.60 3.48
CA THR A 59 -6.97 -16.20 4.62
C THR A 59 -5.66 -15.64 4.09
N HIS A 60 -4.94 -14.89 4.92
CA HIS A 60 -3.55 -14.55 4.63
C HIS A 60 -2.70 -15.82 4.39
N GLY A 61 -1.62 -15.70 3.63
CA GLY A 61 -0.82 -16.85 3.21
C GLY A 61 0.41 -16.47 2.38
N ILE A 62 0.69 -17.30 1.35
CA ILE A 62 1.71 -17.03 0.34
C ILE A 62 1.15 -16.00 -0.64
N VAL A 63 1.45 -14.73 -0.39
CA VAL A 63 0.91 -13.61 -1.14
C VAL A 63 1.68 -13.34 -2.43
N HIS A 64 0.92 -12.90 -3.43
CA HIS A 64 1.35 -12.46 -4.76
C HIS A 64 1.00 -10.98 -4.93
N TRP A 65 1.50 -10.33 -5.97
CA TRP A 65 0.93 -9.06 -6.44
C TRP A 65 -0.05 -9.36 -7.57
N ALA A 66 -1.35 -9.24 -7.30
CA ALA A 66 -2.37 -9.17 -8.34
C ALA A 66 -2.44 -7.74 -8.90
N HIS A 67 -3.09 -7.58 -10.04
CA HIS A 67 -3.10 -6.32 -10.80
C HIS A 67 -4.48 -6.04 -11.39
N ALA A 68 -4.94 -4.81 -11.24
CA ALA A 68 -6.08 -4.29 -11.99
C ALA A 68 -5.77 -2.87 -12.48
N VAL A 69 -6.47 -2.45 -13.52
CA VAL A 69 -6.32 -1.13 -14.12
C VAL A 69 -7.64 -0.42 -14.31
N SER A 70 -7.62 0.92 -14.33
CA SER A 70 -8.79 1.77 -14.53
C SER A 70 -8.41 3.08 -15.19
N GLU A 71 -9.30 3.66 -15.98
CA GLU A 71 -9.13 5.03 -16.52
C GLU A 71 -9.74 6.11 -15.60
N ASP A 72 -10.58 5.70 -14.65
CA ASP A 72 -11.45 6.60 -13.87
C ASP A 72 -11.51 6.27 -12.38
N LEU A 73 -10.65 5.38 -11.86
CA LEU A 73 -10.63 4.91 -10.47
C LEU A 73 -11.90 4.17 -10.00
N VAL A 74 -12.87 3.97 -10.89
CA VAL A 74 -14.18 3.40 -10.56
C VAL A 74 -14.39 2.08 -11.28
N HIS A 75 -14.18 2.05 -12.59
CA HIS A 75 -14.36 0.88 -13.44
C HIS A 75 -13.02 0.20 -13.63
N TRP A 76 -12.86 -0.94 -12.95
CA TRP A 76 -11.61 -1.69 -12.92
C TRP A 76 -11.65 -2.91 -13.84
N ARG A 77 -10.55 -3.16 -14.54
CA ARG A 77 -10.30 -4.34 -15.35
C ARG A 77 -9.15 -5.13 -14.74
N ASP A 78 -9.40 -6.39 -14.37
CA ASP A 78 -8.36 -7.27 -13.85
C ASP A 78 -7.35 -7.64 -14.93
N LEU A 79 -6.08 -7.68 -14.54
CA LEU A 79 -4.95 -8.17 -15.32
C LEU A 79 -4.33 -9.39 -14.63
N PRO A 80 -3.55 -10.22 -15.34
CA PRO A 80 -2.87 -11.36 -14.74
C PRO A 80 -2.06 -10.97 -13.50
N ILE A 81 -1.81 -11.96 -12.63
CA ILE A 81 -0.92 -11.79 -11.50
C ILE A 81 0.42 -11.24 -11.99
N ALA A 82 0.82 -10.09 -11.46
CA ALA A 82 2.01 -9.33 -11.86
C ALA A 82 3.29 -9.97 -11.30
N MET A 83 3.27 -10.41 -10.04
CA MET A 83 4.40 -11.09 -9.40
C MET A 83 3.97 -12.27 -8.54
N SER A 84 4.62 -13.41 -8.73
CA SER A 84 4.42 -14.65 -7.98
C SER A 84 5.67 -15.02 -7.17
N PRO A 85 5.55 -15.65 -5.99
CA PRO A 85 6.67 -16.27 -5.27
C PRO A 85 7.39 -17.33 -6.12
N ASP A 86 8.55 -17.00 -6.67
CA ASP A 86 9.27 -17.85 -7.63
C ASP A 86 10.80 -17.77 -7.54
N THR A 87 11.32 -17.05 -6.55
CA THR A 87 12.76 -16.95 -6.27
C THR A 87 13.09 -17.50 -4.89
N ALA A 88 14.38 -17.73 -4.62
CA ALA A 88 14.83 -18.14 -3.29
C ALA A 88 14.58 -17.09 -2.18
N HIS A 89 14.39 -15.82 -2.55
CA HIS A 89 14.26 -14.71 -1.60
C HIS A 89 12.80 -14.28 -1.37
N ASP A 90 11.85 -14.80 -2.13
CA ASP A 90 10.42 -14.49 -2.01
C ASP A 90 9.49 -15.71 -2.09
N ASN A 91 10.02 -16.93 -2.02
CA ASN A 91 9.22 -18.17 -2.08
C ASN A 91 8.17 -18.34 -0.97
N GLU A 92 8.25 -17.56 0.12
CA GLU A 92 7.25 -17.51 1.19
C GLU A 92 6.30 -16.30 1.05
N GLY A 93 6.45 -15.49 -0.01
CA GLY A 93 5.56 -14.39 -0.34
C GLY A 93 6.28 -13.17 -0.93
N VAL A 94 5.64 -12.56 -1.93
CA VAL A 94 5.96 -11.22 -2.46
C VAL A 94 5.16 -10.21 -1.63
N ARG A 95 5.78 -9.64 -0.59
CA ARG A 95 5.15 -8.71 0.37
C ARG A 95 5.04 -7.30 -0.22
N SER A 96 4.70 -6.34 0.62
CA SER A 96 4.35 -4.99 0.20
C SER A 96 5.57 -4.22 -0.33
N GLY A 97 5.30 -3.17 -1.08
CA GLY A 97 6.32 -2.42 -1.81
C GLY A 97 5.76 -1.20 -2.51
N ASN A 98 6.56 -0.60 -3.37
CA ASN A 98 6.16 0.58 -4.15
C ASN A 98 6.53 0.39 -5.62
N VAL A 99 5.69 0.95 -6.49
CA VAL A 99 5.93 1.05 -7.92
C VAL A 99 6.22 2.51 -8.25
N PHE A 100 7.27 2.75 -9.03
CA PHE A 100 7.69 4.07 -9.45
C PHE A 100 8.34 3.99 -10.85
N ILE A 101 8.60 5.14 -11.46
CA ILE A 101 9.29 5.23 -12.75
C ILE A 101 10.74 5.58 -12.49
N ASP A 102 11.68 4.77 -12.98
CA ASP A 102 13.11 5.01 -12.80
C ASP A 102 13.67 6.05 -13.80
N ASP A 103 14.97 6.32 -13.71
CA ASP A 103 15.67 7.29 -14.54
C ASP A 103 15.65 6.97 -16.05
N ASP A 104 15.42 5.71 -16.40
CA ASP A 104 15.31 5.24 -17.78
C ASP A 104 13.85 5.28 -18.30
N GLY A 105 12.91 5.78 -17.48
CA GLY A 105 11.48 5.78 -17.79
C GLY A 105 10.83 4.40 -17.64
N ILE A 106 11.49 3.45 -16.95
CA ILE A 106 11.03 2.07 -16.82
C ILE A 106 10.25 1.92 -15.50
N PRO A 107 9.01 1.40 -15.56
CA PRO A 107 8.30 0.94 -14.37
C PRO A 107 9.15 -0.03 -13.53
N THR A 108 9.44 0.40 -12.31
CA THR A 108 10.27 -0.31 -11.34
C THR A 108 9.50 -0.50 -10.05
N ALA A 109 9.60 -1.69 -9.48
CA ALA A 109 9.03 -2.06 -8.20
C ALA A 109 10.16 -2.39 -7.24
N ILE A 110 10.09 -1.87 -6.02
CA ILE A 110 10.90 -2.34 -4.90
C ILE A 110 9.95 -2.81 -3.81
N TYR A 111 10.19 -4.01 -3.29
CA TYR A 111 9.27 -4.72 -2.41
C TYR A 111 10.03 -5.61 -1.43
N THR A 112 9.33 -6.05 -0.37
CA THR A 112 9.88 -7.08 0.53
C THR A 112 9.56 -8.48 0.01
N GLY A 113 10.59 -9.29 -0.21
CA GLY A 113 10.46 -10.73 -0.37
C GLY A 113 10.57 -11.44 0.97
N THR A 114 9.75 -12.47 1.21
CA THR A 114 9.97 -13.42 2.31
C THR A 114 10.47 -14.75 1.78
N GLY A 115 11.59 -15.24 2.30
CA GLY A 115 12.19 -16.50 1.86
C GLY A 115 12.81 -17.32 2.97
N LEU A 116 12.95 -18.62 2.75
CA LEU A 116 13.56 -19.54 3.71
C LEU A 116 15.08 -19.32 3.79
N ALA A 117 15.63 -19.16 5.00
CA ALA A 117 17.07 -19.04 5.18
C ALA A 117 17.82 -20.31 4.72
N MET A 118 18.48 -20.23 3.55
CA MET A 118 19.35 -21.28 3.01
C MET A 118 20.81 -20.95 3.34
N GLY A 119 21.32 -21.47 4.47
CA GLY A 119 22.71 -21.29 4.90
C GLY A 119 23.55 -22.58 4.79
N PRO A 120 24.84 -22.52 4.38
CA PRO A 120 25.72 -23.67 4.47
C PRO A 120 25.85 -24.11 5.94
N GLY A 121 25.54 -25.39 6.24
CA GLY A 121 25.63 -25.96 7.59
C GLY A 121 24.29 -26.19 8.30
N TRP A 122 23.16 -25.78 7.72
CA TRP A 122 21.86 -25.97 8.33
C TRP A 122 21.29 -27.37 8.06
N ARG A 123 21.74 -28.37 8.82
CA ARG A 123 21.25 -29.76 8.79
C ARG A 123 20.29 -30.01 9.97
N GLY A 124 18.99 -29.79 9.77
CA GLY A 124 17.97 -30.27 10.72
C GLY A 124 16.62 -29.56 10.59
N ARG A 125 15.51 -30.27 10.83
CA ARG A 125 14.11 -29.77 10.76
C ARG A 125 13.72 -28.77 11.89
N LYS A 126 14.62 -27.92 12.38
CA LYS A 126 14.28 -26.93 13.43
C LYS A 126 13.85 -25.59 12.82
N ARG A 127 12.61 -25.47 12.31
CA ARG A 127 11.98 -24.23 11.80
C ARG A 127 12.96 -23.34 11.00
N GLN A 128 13.00 -23.52 9.67
CA GLN A 128 13.70 -22.58 8.79
C GLN A 128 13.22 -21.17 9.13
N ALA A 129 14.15 -20.28 9.50
CA ALA A 129 13.79 -18.91 9.80
C ALA A 129 13.41 -18.23 8.48
N ILE A 130 12.18 -17.72 8.39
CA ILE A 130 11.76 -16.84 7.30
C ILE A 130 12.56 -15.55 7.44
N ARG A 131 13.20 -15.13 6.35
CA ARG A 131 13.93 -13.87 6.24
C ARG A 131 13.20 -12.93 5.31
N GLN A 132 13.36 -11.64 5.56
CA GLN A 132 12.87 -10.56 4.71
C GLN A 132 14.04 -10.02 3.89
N TYR A 133 13.76 -9.67 2.63
CA TYR A 133 14.73 -9.19 1.66
C TYR A 133 14.16 -7.99 0.91
N GLY A 134 14.93 -6.91 0.77
CA GLY A 134 14.60 -5.85 -0.19
C GLY A 134 14.91 -6.32 -1.60
N LEU A 135 13.88 -6.47 -2.43
CA LEU A 135 13.95 -6.97 -3.80
C LEU A 135 13.49 -5.90 -4.79
N MET A 136 13.94 -6.03 -6.03
CA MET A 136 13.57 -5.14 -7.13
C MET A 136 13.03 -5.95 -8.32
N ALA A 137 12.08 -5.38 -9.07
CA ALA A 137 11.63 -5.91 -10.35
C ALA A 137 11.37 -4.75 -11.33
N LYS A 138 11.51 -5.01 -12.63
CA LYS A 138 11.22 -4.02 -13.69
C LYS A 138 10.24 -4.57 -14.70
N SER A 139 9.39 -3.72 -15.27
CA SER A 139 8.47 -4.07 -16.36
C SER A 139 8.73 -3.21 -17.59
N THR A 140 8.59 -3.83 -18.77
CA THR A 140 8.81 -3.17 -20.09
C THR A 140 7.64 -3.38 -21.05
N ASP A 141 6.53 -3.95 -20.57
CA ASP A 141 5.36 -4.34 -21.36
C ASP A 141 4.06 -3.75 -20.78
N GLY A 142 4.13 -2.51 -20.28
CA GLY A 142 2.97 -1.82 -19.71
C GLY A 142 2.59 -2.30 -18.32
N MET A 143 3.57 -2.71 -17.51
CA MET A 143 3.39 -3.24 -16.16
C MET A 143 2.62 -4.58 -16.08
N VAL A 144 2.52 -5.31 -17.19
CA VAL A 144 1.84 -6.62 -17.25
C VAL A 144 2.74 -7.73 -16.72
N THR A 145 4.02 -7.76 -17.10
CA THR A 145 5.01 -8.72 -16.59
C THR A 145 6.19 -8.02 -15.94
N TRP A 146 6.77 -8.69 -14.94
CA TRP A 146 7.82 -8.14 -14.10
C TRP A 146 9.03 -9.06 -14.08
N LYS A 147 10.18 -8.53 -14.50
CA LYS A 147 11.47 -9.21 -14.43
C LYS A 147 12.14 -8.87 -13.09
N LYS A 148 12.21 -9.86 -12.20
CA LYS A 148 12.88 -9.72 -10.89
C LYS A 148 14.38 -9.61 -11.04
N HIS A 149 14.97 -8.72 -10.25
CA HIS A 149 16.40 -8.62 -10.10
C HIS A 149 16.96 -9.90 -9.45
N SER A 150 18.13 -10.34 -9.90
CA SER A 150 18.67 -11.66 -9.53
C SER A 150 19.11 -11.78 -8.06
N LYS A 151 19.30 -10.64 -7.38
CA LYS A 151 19.81 -10.56 -6.01
C LYS A 151 19.02 -9.52 -5.21
N PRO A 152 18.92 -9.68 -3.88
CA PRO A 152 18.47 -8.60 -3.00
C PRO A 152 19.30 -7.34 -3.20
N ILE A 153 18.64 -6.18 -3.22
CA ILE A 153 19.24 -4.86 -3.40
C ILE A 153 19.57 -4.17 -2.08
N MET A 154 19.11 -4.74 -0.95
CA MET A 154 19.43 -4.24 0.38
C MET A 154 20.20 -5.26 1.22
N GLY A 155 21.16 -4.74 1.99
CA GLY A 155 21.93 -5.50 2.94
C GLY A 155 21.16 -5.84 4.22
N ALA A 156 21.89 -6.33 5.21
CA ALA A 156 21.33 -6.59 6.54
C ALA A 156 20.80 -5.30 7.19
N PRO A 157 19.82 -5.40 8.10
CA PRO A 157 19.33 -4.26 8.87
C PRO A 157 20.47 -3.43 9.49
N PRO A 158 20.32 -2.09 9.59
CA PRO A 158 21.39 -1.21 10.07
C PRO A 158 21.77 -1.45 11.53
N TYR A 159 20.91 -2.10 12.32
CA TYR A 159 21.17 -2.44 13.72
C TYR A 159 20.91 -3.92 14.01
N PRO A 160 21.69 -4.56 14.89
CA PRO A 160 21.43 -5.93 15.33
C PRO A 160 20.05 -6.07 15.96
N GLY A 161 19.27 -7.06 15.51
CA GLY A 161 17.94 -7.35 16.05
C GLY A 161 16.80 -6.51 15.45
N THR A 162 17.10 -5.53 14.59
CA THR A 162 16.07 -4.78 13.86
C THR A 162 15.40 -5.68 12.82
N ARG A 163 14.06 -5.68 12.81
CA ARG A 163 13.26 -6.18 11.69
C ARG A 163 13.00 -5.01 10.74
N THR A 164 13.20 -5.21 9.45
CA THR A 164 13.00 -4.16 8.43
C THR A 164 12.00 -4.61 7.39
N HIS A 165 11.06 -3.73 7.07
CA HIS A 165 10.12 -3.85 5.96
C HIS A 165 10.47 -2.82 4.90
N HIS A 166 10.86 -3.28 3.71
CA HIS A 166 11.20 -2.48 2.53
C HIS A 166 9.94 -2.00 1.77
N ASP A 167 8.81 -1.95 2.46
CA ASP A 167 7.45 -1.88 1.92
C ASP A 167 6.95 -0.42 1.80
N ALA A 168 7.85 0.54 2.01
CA ALA A 168 7.54 1.96 2.18
C ALA A 168 8.13 2.83 1.07
N GLN A 169 7.96 4.15 1.23
CA GLN A 169 8.12 5.14 0.18
C GLN A 169 9.48 5.14 -0.50
N ILE A 170 9.46 5.34 -1.82
CA ILE A 170 10.63 5.65 -2.64
C ILE A 170 10.38 6.97 -3.36
N TRP A 171 11.39 7.83 -3.39
CA TRP A 171 11.38 9.07 -4.15
C TRP A 171 12.80 9.40 -4.62
N LYS A 172 12.88 10.32 -5.56
CA LYS A 172 14.15 10.90 -6.02
C LYS A 172 14.22 12.36 -5.58
N ASP A 173 15.38 12.77 -5.10
CA ASP A 173 15.72 14.16 -4.82
C ASP A 173 17.07 14.45 -5.50
N ASP A 174 17.07 15.40 -6.42
CA ASP A 174 18.12 15.61 -7.43
C ASP A 174 18.54 14.29 -8.14
N ASP A 175 19.82 13.91 -8.03
CA ASP A 175 20.38 12.68 -8.61
C ASP A 175 20.37 11.50 -7.64
N THR A 176 19.72 11.63 -6.47
CA THR A 176 19.74 10.61 -5.41
C THR A 176 18.36 9.99 -5.21
N TRP A 177 18.31 8.67 -5.28
CA TRP A 177 17.14 7.89 -4.87
C TRP A 177 17.16 7.69 -3.36
N TYR A 178 16.00 7.85 -2.73
CA TYR A 178 15.78 7.60 -1.31
C TYR A 178 14.69 6.57 -1.12
N GLN A 179 14.85 5.76 -0.07
CA GLN A 179 13.85 4.81 0.38
C GLN A 179 13.66 4.91 1.88
N LEU A 180 12.41 5.09 2.27
CA LEU A 180 11.97 4.98 3.65
C LEU A 180 11.61 3.53 3.95
N VAL A 181 12.15 3.00 5.04
CA VAL A 181 11.99 1.61 5.46
C VAL A 181 11.42 1.60 6.87
N GLY A 182 10.37 0.83 7.09
CA GLY A 182 9.80 0.61 8.42
C GLY A 182 10.68 -0.34 9.23
N GLY A 183 10.87 -0.05 10.51
CA GLY A 183 11.64 -0.94 11.37
C GLY A 183 11.65 -0.53 12.83
N SER A 184 12.76 -0.83 13.48
CA SER A 184 12.94 -0.66 14.92
C SER A 184 14.31 -0.07 15.25
N TYR A 185 14.36 0.84 16.22
CA TYR A 185 15.57 1.41 16.78
C TYR A 185 15.51 1.42 18.31
N ARG A 186 16.43 0.67 18.95
CA ARG A 186 16.55 0.58 20.42
C ARG A 186 15.22 0.25 21.14
N GLY A 187 14.41 -0.63 20.54
CA GLY A 187 13.13 -1.06 21.10
C GLY A 187 11.94 -0.14 20.80
N ASN A 188 12.13 0.91 19.98
CA ASN A 188 11.05 1.76 19.48
C ASN A 188 10.89 1.56 17.98
N GLY A 189 9.68 1.70 17.45
CA GLY A 189 9.47 1.76 16.01
C GLY A 189 10.18 2.96 15.38
N ALA A 190 10.65 2.79 14.14
CA ALA A 190 11.44 3.80 13.45
C ALA A 190 11.22 3.81 11.93
N ALA A 191 11.33 5.01 11.35
CA ALA A 191 11.41 5.25 9.92
C ALA A 191 12.89 5.43 9.51
N LEU A 192 13.42 4.46 8.78
CA LEU A 192 14.83 4.33 8.43
C LEU A 192 15.08 4.74 6.97
N LEU A 193 15.93 5.73 6.77
CA LEU A 193 16.27 6.26 5.45
C LEU A 193 17.46 5.53 4.84
N HIS A 194 17.31 5.13 3.59
CA HIS A 194 18.38 4.63 2.74
C HIS A 194 18.47 5.49 1.49
N SER A 195 19.67 5.56 0.90
CA SER A 195 19.91 6.26 -0.36
C SER A 195 20.64 5.37 -1.37
N SER A 196 20.41 5.63 -2.65
CA SER A 196 21.08 4.96 -3.76
C SER A 196 21.26 5.92 -4.94
N GLN A 197 22.28 5.65 -5.76
CA GLN A 197 22.52 6.36 -7.03
C GLN A 197 22.06 5.53 -8.24
N ASN A 198 21.80 4.24 -8.06
CA ASN A 198 21.56 3.29 -9.15
C ASN A 198 20.42 2.30 -8.86
N LEU A 199 19.66 2.50 -7.76
CA LEU A 199 18.60 1.61 -7.26
C LEU A 199 19.04 0.19 -6.84
N GLU A 200 20.30 -0.16 -7.05
CA GLU A 200 20.86 -1.47 -6.72
C GLU A 200 21.67 -1.45 -5.43
N ASP A 201 22.46 -0.40 -5.22
CA ASP A 201 23.34 -0.24 -4.07
C ASP A 201 22.75 0.76 -3.07
N TRP A 202 22.10 0.25 -2.04
CA TRP A 202 21.47 1.06 -0.99
C TRP A 202 22.37 1.24 0.23
N LYS A 203 22.52 2.49 0.67
CA LYS A 203 23.28 2.88 1.86
C LYS A 203 22.34 3.43 2.93
N TYR A 204 22.47 2.94 4.15
CA TYR A 204 21.77 3.53 5.29
C TYR A 204 22.26 4.95 5.54
N VAL A 205 21.33 5.90 5.61
CA VAL A 205 21.59 7.32 5.83
C VAL A 205 21.38 7.66 7.31
N GLY A 206 20.25 7.25 7.88
CA GLY A 206 19.87 7.58 9.23
C GLY A 206 18.42 7.24 9.52
N ARG A 207 17.93 7.63 10.69
CA ARG A 207 16.51 7.54 11.05
C ARG A 207 15.89 8.92 10.88
N ILE A 208 14.83 9.01 10.09
CA ILE A 208 14.11 10.29 9.92
C ILE A 208 13.24 10.58 11.15
N PHE A 209 12.64 9.54 11.69
CA PHE A 209 11.73 9.62 12.83
C PHE A 209 11.74 8.31 13.60
N THR A 210 11.54 8.38 14.92
CA THR A 210 11.49 7.22 15.81
C THR A 210 10.57 7.54 16.99
N GLY A 211 9.88 6.53 17.49
CA GLY A 211 9.20 6.64 18.79
C GLY A 211 10.20 6.81 19.92
N GLU A 212 9.72 7.28 21.06
CA GLU A 212 10.48 7.38 22.31
C GLU A 212 9.78 6.57 23.40
N ASN A 213 10.52 5.97 24.34
CA ASN A 213 9.97 5.29 25.52
C ASN A 213 8.87 4.22 25.28
N GLY A 214 8.83 3.62 24.09
CA GLY A 214 7.82 2.63 23.67
C GLY A 214 6.57 3.23 23.05
N ASP A 215 6.53 4.55 22.88
CA ASP A 215 5.43 5.26 22.22
C ASP A 215 5.35 4.79 20.77
N TYR A 216 4.14 4.45 20.32
CA TYR A 216 3.87 3.89 18.99
C TYR A 216 4.53 2.52 18.73
N GLY A 217 4.76 1.73 19.78
CA GLY A 217 5.22 0.35 19.66
C GLY A 217 6.69 0.20 19.30
N ASP A 218 7.14 -1.05 19.13
CA ASP A 218 8.54 -1.39 18.90
C ASP A 218 8.89 -1.61 17.42
N HIS A 219 7.89 -1.49 16.53
CA HIS A 219 8.04 -1.80 15.12
C HIS A 219 7.03 -1.01 14.27
N TRP A 220 7.52 -0.31 13.25
CA TRP A 220 6.68 0.44 12.32
C TRP A 220 6.65 -0.21 10.94
N GLU A 221 5.46 -0.27 10.37
CA GLU A 221 5.23 -0.67 8.99
C GLU A 221 4.90 0.57 8.14
N LEU A 222 5.15 0.47 6.83
CA LEU A 222 4.66 1.41 5.82
C LEU A 222 4.89 2.91 6.15
N PRO A 223 6.08 3.35 6.60
CA PRO A 223 6.31 4.78 6.80
C PRO A 223 6.26 5.55 5.47
N TYR A 224 5.51 6.66 5.44
CA TYR A 224 5.51 7.62 4.32
C TYR A 224 5.80 9.03 4.83
N LEU A 225 6.66 9.76 4.12
CA LEU A 225 6.97 11.17 4.33
C LEU A 225 6.51 11.97 3.09
N LEU A 226 5.39 12.67 3.24
CA LEU A 226 4.68 13.31 2.15
C LEU A 226 4.88 14.83 2.17
N PRO A 227 5.37 15.46 1.09
CA PRO A 227 5.50 16.91 1.04
C PRO A 227 4.14 17.58 0.80
N PHE A 228 3.90 18.69 1.51
CA PHE A 228 2.76 19.59 1.38
C PHE A 228 3.23 21.05 1.57
N GLY A 229 3.76 21.66 0.50
CA GLY A 229 4.35 22.99 0.57
C GLY A 229 5.58 23.01 1.50
N SER A 230 5.56 23.84 2.54
CA SER A 230 6.63 23.91 3.54
C SER A 230 6.51 22.86 4.64
N LYS A 231 5.42 22.08 4.67
CA LYS A 231 5.17 21.03 5.66
C LYS A 231 5.40 19.66 5.04
N HIS A 232 5.65 18.71 5.92
CA HIS A 232 5.68 17.29 5.60
C HIS A 232 4.72 16.54 6.52
N VAL A 233 4.17 15.45 6.00
CA VAL A 233 3.27 14.55 6.72
C VAL A 233 3.95 13.19 6.83
N MET A 234 4.26 12.75 8.05
CA MET A 234 4.75 11.41 8.34
C MET A 234 3.56 10.50 8.67
N ILE A 235 3.40 9.37 7.98
CA ILE A 235 2.39 8.34 8.27
C ILE A 235 3.14 7.10 8.75
N ILE A 236 2.64 6.42 9.79
CA ILE A 236 3.21 5.16 10.29
C ILE A 236 2.11 4.11 10.53
N GLY A 237 2.38 2.85 10.20
CA GLY A 237 1.48 1.72 10.46
C GLY A 237 1.85 0.97 11.74
N ILE A 238 0.92 0.91 12.71
CA ILE A 238 1.09 0.20 14.00
C ILE A 238 -0.21 -0.51 14.45
N GLY A 239 -1.05 -0.94 13.50
CA GLY A 239 -2.44 -1.35 13.72
C GLY A 239 -3.42 -0.18 13.55
N VAL A 240 -3.41 0.81 14.45
CA VAL A 240 -3.95 2.14 14.15
C VAL A 240 -2.93 2.88 13.28
N VAL A 241 -3.40 3.75 12.38
CA VAL A 241 -2.49 4.53 11.52
C VAL A 241 -2.47 5.99 11.96
N PRO A 242 -1.53 6.40 12.83
CA PRO A 242 -1.31 7.81 13.12
C PRO A 242 -0.56 8.50 11.97
N TYR A 243 -0.79 9.80 11.85
CA TYR A 243 0.01 10.70 11.04
C TYR A 243 0.48 11.89 11.87
N PHE A 244 1.60 12.46 11.44
CA PHE A 244 2.19 13.62 12.07
C PHE A 244 2.41 14.69 11.00
N VAL A 245 2.06 15.93 11.29
CA VAL A 245 2.41 17.07 10.44
C VAL A 245 3.56 17.82 11.09
N GLY A 246 4.56 18.18 10.28
CA GLY A 246 5.78 18.79 10.79
C GLY A 246 6.68 19.32 9.69
N THR A 247 7.95 19.49 10.02
CA THR A 247 8.99 19.92 9.07
C THR A 247 10.02 18.83 8.90
N TYR A 248 10.51 18.68 7.67
CA TYR A 248 11.60 17.77 7.34
C TYR A 248 12.80 18.60 6.89
N ASP A 249 13.93 18.43 7.58
CA ASP A 249 15.21 19.02 7.21
C ASP A 249 16.00 18.00 6.39
N SER A 250 16.18 18.28 5.10
CA SER A 250 16.91 17.41 4.18
C SER A 250 18.43 17.40 4.44
N ALA A 251 18.99 18.43 5.10
CA ALA A 251 20.42 18.46 5.41
C ALA A 251 20.77 17.52 6.58
N THR A 252 19.85 17.38 7.54
CA THR A 252 20.03 16.49 8.70
C THR A 252 19.21 15.21 8.59
N HIS A 253 18.37 15.07 7.55
CA HIS A 253 17.40 14.00 7.37
C HIS A 253 16.54 13.74 8.61
N THR A 254 16.06 14.81 9.26
CA THR A 254 15.28 14.74 10.50
C THR A 254 13.89 15.31 10.30
N PHE A 255 12.86 14.58 10.74
CA PHE A 255 11.49 15.06 10.78
C PHE A 255 11.12 15.51 12.21
N THR A 256 10.58 16.71 12.33
CA THR A 256 10.13 17.31 13.60
C THR A 256 8.61 17.42 13.60
N PRO A 257 7.87 16.62 14.38
CA PRO A 257 6.41 16.68 14.42
C PRO A 257 5.92 17.92 15.17
N GLU A 258 4.80 18.47 14.74
CA GLU A 258 4.13 19.64 15.31
C GLU A 258 2.63 19.38 15.60
N TYR A 259 2.05 18.41 14.90
CA TYR A 259 0.68 17.96 15.06
C TYR A 259 0.62 16.45 14.90
N GLU A 260 -0.31 15.80 15.60
CA GLU A 260 -0.61 14.37 15.50
C GLU A 260 -2.11 14.19 15.27
N GLY A 261 -2.45 13.27 14.36
CA GLY A 261 -3.81 12.84 14.12
C GLY A 261 -3.87 11.35 13.76
N ILE A 262 -5.10 10.85 13.61
CA ILE A 262 -5.37 9.48 13.17
C ILE A 262 -5.92 9.54 11.75
N LEU A 263 -5.39 8.69 10.86
CA LEU A 263 -5.69 8.72 9.44
C LEU A 263 -7.13 8.29 9.13
N ASP A 264 -7.61 7.28 9.85
CA ASP A 264 -8.97 6.77 9.77
C ASP A 264 -9.39 6.25 11.16
N TYR A 265 -10.57 6.65 11.63
CA TYR A 265 -11.10 6.26 12.93
C TYR A 265 -11.87 4.93 12.89
N GLY A 266 -12.10 4.35 11.70
CA GLY A 266 -12.60 2.99 11.56
C GLY A 266 -11.57 1.97 12.05
N ILE A 267 -12.03 0.91 12.71
CA ILE A 267 -11.14 -0.10 13.28
C ILE A 267 -10.59 -1.07 12.23
N GLU A 268 -11.19 -1.07 11.04
CA GLU A 268 -10.87 -1.97 9.93
C GLU A 268 -9.94 -1.35 8.86
N PHE A 269 -9.43 -0.13 9.04
CA PHE A 269 -8.59 0.53 8.03
C PHE A 269 -7.09 0.37 8.33
N TYR A 270 -6.33 -0.22 7.40
CA TYR A 270 -4.89 -0.37 7.53
C TYR A 270 -4.15 -0.30 6.18
N ALA A 271 -2.83 -0.37 6.23
CA ALA A 271 -1.93 -0.34 5.08
C ALA A 271 -2.26 0.71 4.00
N PRO A 272 -2.42 2.00 4.39
CA PRO A 272 -2.64 3.05 3.41
C PRO A 272 -1.42 3.23 2.54
N ASN A 273 -1.66 3.37 1.24
CA ASN A 273 -0.65 3.79 0.29
C ASN A 273 -1.04 5.16 -0.31
N PRO A 274 -0.32 6.23 0.02
CA PRO A 274 -0.52 7.59 -0.49
C PRO A 274 0.37 7.96 -1.68
N HIS A 275 1.06 6.99 -2.30
CA HIS A 275 2.12 7.25 -3.27
C HIS A 275 1.59 7.77 -4.61
N MET A 276 0.38 7.36 -5.00
CA MET A 276 -0.21 7.72 -6.28
C MET A 276 -0.53 9.22 -6.37
N THR A 277 0.03 9.89 -7.37
CA THR A 277 -0.38 11.24 -7.79
C THR A 277 -0.79 11.26 -9.27
N ASP A 278 -1.68 12.18 -9.62
CA ASP A 278 -2.04 12.48 -11.01
C ASP A 278 -2.25 13.99 -11.21
N ASP A 279 -2.47 14.43 -12.44
CA ASP A 279 -2.64 15.85 -12.84
C ASP A 279 -4.10 16.32 -12.87
N LYS A 280 -5.03 15.58 -12.24
CA LYS A 280 -6.47 15.89 -12.24
C LYS A 280 -6.92 16.66 -11.00
N GLY A 281 -6.00 17.36 -10.35
CA GLY A 281 -6.29 18.27 -9.25
C GLY A 281 -7.01 19.55 -9.71
N VAL A 282 -7.25 20.45 -8.77
CA VAL A 282 -7.94 21.72 -9.05
C VAL A 282 -7.13 22.53 -10.06
N ASN A 283 -7.77 22.92 -11.16
CA ASN A 283 -7.14 23.63 -12.28
C ASN A 283 -5.97 22.86 -12.93
N GLY A 284 -5.99 21.52 -12.89
CA GLY A 284 -4.93 20.69 -13.47
C GLY A 284 -3.67 20.61 -12.59
N SER A 285 -3.78 20.95 -11.31
CA SER A 285 -2.69 20.73 -10.36
C SER A 285 -2.46 19.23 -10.14
N GLU A 286 -1.29 18.88 -9.61
CA GLU A 286 -1.12 17.54 -9.03
C GLU A 286 -2.15 17.33 -7.91
N ARG A 287 -2.77 16.17 -7.85
CA ARG A 287 -3.51 15.69 -6.68
C ARG A 287 -2.91 14.39 -6.18
N ARG A 288 -2.85 14.25 -4.86
CA ARG A 288 -2.42 13.02 -4.18
C ARG A 288 -3.60 12.15 -3.84
N LEU A 289 -3.49 10.87 -4.13
CA LEU A 289 -4.50 9.86 -3.91
C LEU A 289 -4.01 8.84 -2.88
N MET A 290 -4.92 8.39 -2.03
CA MET A 290 -4.66 7.36 -1.03
C MET A 290 -5.70 6.25 -1.11
N VAL A 291 -5.21 5.02 -1.03
CA VAL A 291 -6.03 3.81 -0.91
C VAL A 291 -5.52 3.02 0.28
N GLY A 292 -6.41 2.56 1.16
CA GLY A 292 -6.06 1.65 2.25
C GLY A 292 -6.80 0.33 2.13
N TRP A 293 -6.26 -0.67 2.79
CA TRP A 293 -6.92 -1.95 2.99
C TRP A 293 -8.00 -1.81 4.06
N ILE A 294 -9.19 -2.30 3.76
CA ILE A 294 -10.27 -2.51 4.72
C ILE A 294 -10.25 -4.00 5.08
N CYS A 295 -9.81 -4.31 6.29
CA CYS A 295 -9.67 -5.67 6.80
C CYS A 295 -10.97 -6.19 7.42
N GLU A 296 -11.16 -7.51 7.39
CA GLU A 296 -12.19 -8.12 8.21
C GLU A 296 -11.81 -8.02 9.69
N PRO A 297 -12.76 -7.82 10.62
CA PRO A 297 -12.48 -7.82 12.05
C PRO A 297 -11.74 -9.09 12.48
N ASN A 298 -10.71 -8.96 13.32
CA ASN A 298 -9.84 -10.06 13.76
C ASN A 298 -10.57 -11.24 14.41
N GLU A 299 -11.79 -11.04 14.94
CA GLU A 299 -12.61 -12.07 15.59
C GLU A 299 -13.59 -12.79 14.63
N SER A 300 -13.69 -12.34 13.38
CA SER A 300 -14.56 -12.97 12.39
C SER A 300 -13.94 -14.28 11.89
N PRO A 301 -14.69 -15.40 11.85
CA PRO A 301 -14.24 -16.58 11.13
C PRO A 301 -13.98 -16.21 9.67
N ALA A 302 -12.96 -16.82 9.06
CA ALA A 302 -12.66 -16.59 7.64
C ALA A 302 -13.94 -16.70 6.81
N PRO A 303 -14.29 -15.70 5.98
CA PRO A 303 -15.58 -15.67 5.30
C PRO A 303 -15.79 -16.94 4.48
N SER A 304 -16.95 -17.58 4.62
CA SER A 304 -17.33 -18.76 3.82
C SER A 304 -17.56 -18.43 2.34
N ASN A 305 -17.65 -17.14 2.02
CA ASN A 305 -18.17 -16.66 0.73
C ASN A 305 -17.07 -16.52 -0.33
N GLY A 306 -15.87 -17.04 -0.08
CA GLY A 306 -14.83 -17.13 -1.11
C GLY A 306 -14.11 -15.81 -1.43
N TRP A 307 -14.21 -14.79 -0.57
CA TRP A 307 -13.45 -13.53 -0.64
C TRP A 307 -13.18 -13.00 0.78
N ASN A 308 -12.13 -12.21 0.97
CA ASN A 308 -11.79 -11.58 2.25
C ASN A 308 -10.97 -10.31 2.03
N GLY A 309 -11.42 -9.20 2.63
CA GLY A 309 -10.79 -7.89 2.47
C GLY A 309 -11.26 -7.13 1.24
N MET A 310 -11.18 -5.82 1.31
CA MET A 310 -11.46 -4.90 0.21
C MET A 310 -10.57 -3.66 0.32
N PHE A 311 -10.61 -2.79 -0.68
CA PHE A 311 -9.90 -1.52 -0.65
C PHE A 311 -10.85 -0.39 -0.38
N SER A 312 -10.41 0.61 0.39
CA SER A 312 -11.14 1.87 0.52
C SER A 312 -11.36 2.48 -0.87
N ILE A 313 -12.42 3.26 -0.97
CA ILE A 313 -12.50 4.26 -2.04
C ILE A 313 -11.20 5.07 -2.07
N PRO A 314 -10.62 5.35 -3.26
CA PRO A 314 -9.51 6.28 -3.37
C PRO A 314 -9.90 7.66 -2.84
N ARG A 315 -9.04 8.24 -1.99
CA ARG A 315 -9.26 9.53 -1.33
C ARG A 315 -8.28 10.55 -1.88
N VAL A 316 -8.76 11.74 -2.24
CA VAL A 316 -7.92 12.92 -2.45
C VAL A 316 -7.43 13.39 -1.08
N VAL A 317 -6.12 13.48 -0.91
CA VAL A 317 -5.47 13.87 0.34
C VAL A 317 -5.03 15.33 0.26
N THR A 318 -5.44 16.12 1.24
CA THR A 318 -5.06 17.54 1.36
C THR A 318 -4.57 17.84 2.77
N LEU A 319 -3.70 18.85 2.90
CA LEU A 319 -3.35 19.42 4.21
C LEU A 319 -4.19 20.67 4.45
N LEU A 320 -4.99 20.66 5.52
CA LEU A 320 -5.88 21.76 5.89
C LEU A 320 -5.14 22.83 6.72
N PRO A 321 -5.65 24.07 6.80
CA PRO A 321 -4.99 25.17 7.50
C PRO A 321 -4.74 24.95 9.00
N ASP A 322 -5.47 24.02 9.63
CA ASP A 322 -5.34 23.64 11.04
C ASP A 322 -4.38 22.47 11.27
N ASN A 323 -3.59 22.10 10.25
CA ASN A 323 -2.69 20.94 10.20
C ASN A 323 -3.38 19.57 10.22
N THR A 324 -4.71 19.50 10.09
CA THR A 324 -5.38 18.22 9.86
C THR A 324 -5.26 17.77 8.41
N LEU A 325 -5.33 16.47 8.15
CA LEU A 325 -5.51 15.94 6.80
C LEU A 325 -6.99 15.96 6.40
N GLY A 326 -7.27 16.51 5.22
CA GLY A 326 -8.55 16.41 4.55
C GLY A 326 -8.59 15.19 3.62
N PHE A 327 -9.65 14.40 3.73
CA PHE A 327 -9.91 13.23 2.88
C PHE A 327 -11.24 13.38 2.13
N GLU A 328 -11.19 13.63 0.83
CA GLU A 328 -12.37 13.64 -0.03
C GLU A 328 -12.41 12.38 -0.89
N PRO A 329 -13.55 11.68 -1.03
CA PRO A 329 -13.69 10.65 -2.06
C PRO A 329 -13.41 11.23 -3.45
N VAL A 330 -12.73 10.46 -4.30
CA VAL A 330 -12.44 10.90 -5.67
C VAL A 330 -13.71 11.35 -6.41
N PRO A 331 -13.71 12.51 -7.10
CA PRO A 331 -14.87 13.03 -7.81
C PRO A 331 -15.47 12.07 -8.83
N GLU A 332 -14.67 11.16 -9.38
CA GLU A 332 -15.03 10.14 -10.35
C GLU A 332 -16.15 9.21 -9.85
N LEU A 333 -16.27 9.00 -8.53
CA LEU A 333 -17.38 8.24 -7.94
C LEU A 333 -18.76 8.84 -8.21
N LYS A 334 -18.84 10.12 -8.60
CA LYS A 334 -20.11 10.73 -9.03
C LYS A 334 -20.75 9.98 -10.20
N SER A 335 -19.95 9.29 -11.03
CA SER A 335 -20.43 8.45 -12.13
C SER A 335 -21.36 7.32 -11.68
N LEU A 336 -21.23 6.84 -10.44
CA LEU A 336 -22.06 5.78 -9.87
C LEU A 336 -23.41 6.28 -9.33
N ARG A 337 -23.58 7.60 -9.17
CA ARG A 337 -24.80 8.19 -8.62
C ARG A 337 -25.94 8.04 -9.63
N LYS A 338 -27.07 7.50 -9.16
CA LYS A 338 -28.30 7.36 -9.94
C LYS A 338 -29.26 8.51 -9.61
N ASN A 339 -30.49 8.19 -9.20
CA ASN A 339 -31.51 9.17 -8.89
C ASN A 339 -31.16 9.96 -7.62
N HIS A 340 -31.03 11.28 -7.76
CA HIS A 340 -30.91 12.19 -6.63
C HIS A 340 -32.26 12.33 -5.92
N ARG A 341 -32.25 12.26 -4.59
CA ARG A 341 -33.40 12.58 -3.74
C ARG A 341 -32.96 13.62 -2.73
N GLU A 342 -33.73 14.69 -2.64
CA GLU A 342 -33.47 15.81 -1.73
C GLU A 342 -34.64 15.93 -0.76
N PHE A 343 -34.34 16.16 0.51
CA PHE A 343 -35.33 16.31 1.56
C PHE A 343 -35.13 17.68 2.23
N HIS A 344 -36.19 18.48 2.24
CA HIS A 344 -36.19 19.81 2.86
C HIS A 344 -37.10 19.79 4.09
N ASN A 345 -36.74 20.56 5.14
CA ASN A 345 -37.57 20.74 6.33
C ASN A 345 -37.99 19.42 7.03
N VAL A 346 -37.07 18.46 7.14
CA VAL A 346 -37.31 17.19 7.84
C VAL A 346 -37.51 17.47 9.34
N SER A 347 -38.72 17.25 9.84
CA SER A 347 -39.03 17.30 11.27
C SER A 347 -38.85 15.93 11.90
N ILE A 348 -38.16 15.88 13.04
CA ILE A 348 -38.04 14.67 13.87
C ILE A 348 -39.06 14.78 15.00
N SER A 349 -39.93 13.78 15.15
CA SER A 349 -40.89 13.68 16.25
C SER A 349 -40.70 12.38 17.01
N GLU A 350 -41.04 12.40 18.31
CA GLU A 350 -41.06 11.19 19.15
C GLU A 350 -42.13 10.19 18.72
N THR A 351 -43.14 10.64 17.97
CA THR A 351 -44.13 9.77 17.34
C THR A 351 -43.59 9.33 15.97
N PRO A 352 -43.37 8.02 15.74
CA PRO A 352 -43.02 7.53 14.41
C PRO A 352 -44.11 7.91 13.41
N ASN A 353 -43.72 8.30 12.20
CA ASN A 353 -44.68 8.51 11.12
C ASN A 353 -45.43 7.20 10.87
N ALA A 354 -46.76 7.24 10.97
CA ALA A 354 -47.62 6.12 10.59
C ALA A 354 -47.60 6.01 9.06
N ASN A 355 -46.74 5.14 8.53
CA ASN A 355 -46.78 4.71 7.13
C ASN A 355 -46.65 3.20 7.06
#